data_AF-A0AAV8GJ70-F1
#
_entry.id   AF-A0AAV8GJ70-F1
#
_cell.length_a   1.000
_cell.length_b   1.000
_cell.length_c   1.000
_cell.angle_alpha   90.00
_cell.angle_beta   90.00
_cell.angle_gamma   90.00
#
_symmetry.space_group_name_H-M   'P 1'
#
loop_
_entity.id
_entity.type
_entity.pdbx_description
1 polymer ?
#
loop_
_entity_poly.entity_id
_entity_poly.type
_entity_poly.pdbx_seq_one_letter_code
_entity_poly.pdbx_strand_id
1 'polypeptide(L)'
;MEDYRANAIEKQNYTELEHGYVGLFDRPRFERGSTISCAWPFSALYAASPEKRRKKLQTKTNPNKKITPLPLPICHCNPLVREILLLFPRRIGSFLLEHFSQILRHCSWILEMVAQEEEFTVDLNKPLVFQVGHLGEQYQEWVHQPIVSKEGPRFFGNNVLEFLTRTKWYAVPLIWLPVVFWLLTTSLRMGHRLSDVALMAALGILIWTLVEYVLHRFLFHINTNSYWANTAHYLLHGCHHKHPMDGLRLVFPPAATAILCIPFWNLVGLFTTASTTPAVFGGGLLGYVMYDCTHYYLHHGQPSHDPAKHLKKYHLNHHFRIQDKGFGITSSLWDIVFGTLPPQISAKKA
;
A
#
# COMPACT_ATOMS: atom_id res chain seq x y z
N MET A 1 -27.18 1.80 -20.87
CA MET A 1 -27.08 0.35 -21.12
C MET A 1 -25.66 0.09 -21.59
N GLU A 2 -24.77 -0.13 -20.63
CA GLU A 2 -23.48 -0.82 -20.80
C GLU A 2 -23.00 -1.18 -19.38
N ASP A 3 -22.72 -2.47 -19.19
CA ASP A 3 -22.82 -3.23 -17.94
C ASP A 3 -21.42 -3.38 -17.31
N TYR A 4 -21.08 -2.57 -16.29
CA TYR A 4 -19.88 -2.78 -15.48
C TYR A 4 -20.19 -3.81 -14.38
N ARG A 5 -19.95 -5.09 -14.70
CA ARG A 5 -20.07 -6.18 -13.73
C ARG A 5 -18.89 -6.17 -12.77
N ALA A 6 -19.22 -6.18 -11.48
CA ALA A 6 -18.32 -6.43 -10.36
C ALA A 6 -17.58 -7.76 -10.53
N ASN A 7 -16.25 -7.73 -10.44
CA ASN A 7 -15.44 -8.95 -10.42
C ASN A 7 -15.27 -9.44 -8.99
N ALA A 8 -15.65 -10.70 -8.79
CA ALA A 8 -15.46 -11.48 -7.59
C ALA A 8 -13.97 -11.70 -7.30
N ILE A 9 -13.64 -11.70 -6.01
CA ILE A 9 -12.31 -11.94 -5.45
C ILE A 9 -11.97 -13.42 -5.65
N GLU A 10 -11.04 -13.71 -6.55
CA GLU A 10 -10.37 -15.01 -6.65
C GLU A 10 -8.99 -14.90 -5.98
N LYS A 11 -8.81 -15.61 -4.86
CA LYS A 11 -7.48 -15.80 -4.24
C LYS A 11 -6.62 -16.61 -5.21
N GLN A 12 -5.77 -15.95 -6.00
CA GLN A 12 -4.76 -16.64 -6.79
C GLN A 12 -3.64 -17.15 -5.88
N ASN A 13 -3.39 -18.46 -5.95
CA ASN A 13 -2.27 -19.14 -5.29
C ASN A 13 -0.96 -18.72 -5.95
N TYR A 14 -0.07 -18.07 -5.19
CA TYR A 14 1.24 -17.64 -5.65
C TYR A 14 2.27 -18.76 -5.50
N THR A 15 2.40 -19.58 -6.55
CA THR A 15 3.52 -20.53 -6.75
C THR A 15 4.19 -20.42 -8.12
N GLU A 16 3.97 -19.34 -8.87
CA GLU A 16 4.67 -19.07 -10.14
C GLU A 16 5.38 -17.71 -10.10
N LEU A 17 6.54 -17.65 -9.46
CA LEU A 17 7.50 -16.54 -9.59
C LEU A 17 8.92 -17.04 -9.95
N GLU A 18 9.05 -18.25 -10.49
CA GLU A 18 10.35 -18.83 -10.86
C GLU A 18 10.66 -18.83 -12.36
N HIS A 19 9.75 -18.46 -13.26
CA HIS A 19 10.07 -18.42 -14.70
C HIS A 19 9.69 -17.06 -15.30
N GLY A 20 10.61 -16.54 -16.11
CA GLY A 20 10.62 -15.15 -16.57
C GLY A 20 9.32 -14.68 -17.21
N TYR A 21 9.05 -13.39 -17.02
CA TYR A 21 8.01 -12.66 -17.74
C TYR A 21 8.21 -12.82 -19.26
N VAL A 22 7.37 -13.64 -19.89
CA VAL A 22 7.08 -13.51 -21.32
C VAL A 22 5.97 -12.48 -21.44
N GLY A 23 6.37 -11.21 -21.55
CA GLY A 23 5.47 -10.17 -22.03
C GLY A 23 5.23 -10.40 -23.52
N LEU A 24 3.99 -10.75 -23.88
CA LEU A 24 3.49 -10.60 -25.25
C LEU A 24 3.32 -9.09 -25.49
N PHE A 25 4.32 -8.47 -26.11
CA PHE A 25 4.17 -7.19 -26.78
C PHE A 25 4.95 -7.21 -28.09
N ASP A 26 4.21 -6.98 -29.17
CA ASP A 26 4.69 -6.83 -30.53
C ASP A 26 5.80 -5.77 -30.62
N ARG A 27 6.92 -6.15 -31.23
CA ARG A 27 7.90 -5.19 -31.73
C ARG A 27 7.36 -4.59 -33.02
N PRO A 28 7.25 -3.27 -33.21
CA PRO A 28 7.11 -2.72 -34.55
C PRO A 28 8.44 -2.92 -35.29
N ARG A 29 8.46 -3.87 -36.23
CA ARG A 29 9.54 -4.03 -37.20
C ARG A 29 9.20 -3.15 -38.40
N PHE A 30 10.07 -2.18 -38.65
CA PHE A 30 10.01 -1.30 -39.82
C PHE A 30 10.60 -2.04 -41.02
N GLU A 31 9.78 -2.58 -41.94
CA GLU A 31 10.26 -3.00 -43.26
C GLU A 31 9.29 -2.62 -44.38
N ARG A 32 9.90 -2.16 -45.47
CA ARG A 32 9.33 -1.58 -46.69
C ARG A 32 8.54 -2.64 -47.47
N GLY A 33 7.51 -2.17 -48.17
CA GLY A 33 6.58 -3.02 -48.91
C GLY A 33 7.18 -3.70 -50.14
N SER A 34 6.58 -4.84 -50.48
CA SER A 34 6.27 -5.25 -51.84
C SER A 34 5.35 -6.47 -51.79
N THR A 35 4.32 -6.42 -52.62
CA THR A 35 3.32 -7.44 -52.95
C THR A 35 3.89 -8.83 -53.23
N ILE A 36 3.18 -9.90 -52.84
CA ILE A 36 2.94 -11.14 -53.63
C ILE A 36 1.80 -11.96 -52.99
N SER A 37 0.90 -12.44 -53.85
CA SER A 37 -0.22 -13.34 -53.60
C SER A 37 0.23 -14.81 -53.67
N CYS A 38 -0.28 -15.68 -52.79
CA CYS A 38 -0.50 -17.09 -53.12
C CYS A 38 -1.47 -17.76 -52.12
N ALA A 39 -2.23 -18.72 -52.61
CA ALA A 39 -3.40 -19.31 -51.95
C ALA A 39 -3.24 -20.83 -51.67
N TRP A 40 -3.87 -21.29 -50.56
CA TRP A 40 -4.29 -22.67 -50.15
C TRP A 40 -3.22 -23.72 -49.73
N PRO A 41 -3.57 -24.83 -49.02
CA PRO A 41 -4.70 -25.13 -48.10
C PRO A 41 -4.36 -25.89 -46.77
N PHE A 42 -5.32 -25.92 -45.84
CA PHE A 42 -5.69 -26.98 -44.84
C PHE A 42 -4.72 -27.46 -43.72
N SER A 43 -5.09 -27.17 -42.46
CA SER A 43 -5.35 -28.13 -41.34
C SER A 43 -5.59 -27.34 -40.04
N ALA A 44 -6.83 -27.06 -39.62
CA ALA A 44 -7.76 -27.92 -38.88
C ALA A 44 -7.24 -28.42 -37.52
N LEU A 45 -7.41 -27.62 -36.45
CA LEU A 45 -7.56 -28.11 -35.07
C LEU A 45 -8.46 -27.15 -34.25
N TYR A 46 -9.75 -27.52 -34.24
CA TYR A 46 -10.78 -27.32 -33.21
C TYR A 46 -10.96 -25.95 -32.52
N ALA A 47 -11.91 -25.19 -33.08
CA ALA A 47 -12.78 -24.30 -32.32
C ALA A 47 -13.81 -25.12 -31.52
N ALA A 48 -13.95 -24.86 -30.22
CA ALA A 48 -15.06 -25.36 -29.41
C ALA A 48 -15.94 -24.20 -28.96
N SER A 49 -17.14 -24.17 -29.53
CA SER A 49 -18.25 -23.24 -29.25
C SER A 49 -18.79 -23.35 -27.81
N PRO A 50 -19.41 -22.28 -27.24
CA PRO A 50 -19.77 -22.15 -25.83
C PRO A 50 -20.94 -23.02 -25.32
N GLU A 51 -21.39 -24.03 -26.07
CA GLU A 51 -22.66 -24.73 -25.77
C GLU A 51 -22.52 -26.03 -24.96
N LYS A 52 -21.29 -26.51 -24.70
CA LYS A 52 -21.04 -27.73 -23.89
C LYS A 52 -20.65 -27.49 -22.42
N ARG A 53 -20.48 -26.24 -21.97
CA ARG A 53 -20.30 -25.90 -20.54
C ARG A 53 -21.60 -25.67 -19.78
N ARG A 54 -22.76 -25.75 -20.44
CA ARG A 54 -24.07 -25.53 -19.82
C ARG A 54 -24.76 -26.80 -19.30
N LYS A 55 -24.19 -27.99 -19.52
CA LYS A 55 -24.78 -29.28 -19.08
C LYS A 55 -23.99 -30.04 -17.99
N LYS A 56 -22.96 -29.44 -17.39
CA LYS A 56 -22.20 -30.07 -16.28
C LYS A 56 -22.34 -29.34 -14.92
N LEU A 57 -23.27 -28.38 -14.82
CA LEU A 57 -23.55 -27.60 -13.61
C LEU A 57 -25.04 -27.53 -13.26
N GLN A 58 -25.84 -28.48 -13.76
CA GLN A 58 -27.25 -28.66 -13.37
C GLN A 58 -27.52 -30.14 -13.06
N THR A 59 -26.89 -30.68 -12.02
CA THR A 59 -27.37 -31.87 -11.31
C THR A 59 -26.71 -31.95 -9.94
N LYS A 60 -27.25 -31.20 -8.95
CA LYS A 60 -27.32 -31.56 -7.51
C LYS A 60 -27.84 -30.36 -6.70
N THR A 61 -29.09 -30.00 -6.90
CA THR A 61 -29.87 -29.30 -5.87
C THR A 61 -31.22 -29.98 -5.80
N ASN A 62 -31.40 -30.79 -4.76
CA ASN A 62 -32.69 -31.37 -4.39
C ASN A 62 -33.47 -30.27 -3.64
N PRO A 63 -34.62 -29.79 -4.14
CA PRO A 63 -35.36 -28.69 -3.52
C PRO A 63 -36.15 -29.09 -2.26
N ASN A 64 -35.99 -30.30 -1.74
CA ASN A 64 -36.69 -30.77 -0.52
C ASN A 64 -35.77 -31.22 0.62
N LYS A 65 -34.52 -30.72 0.69
CA LYS A 65 -33.65 -30.98 1.85
C LYS A 65 -33.94 -29.96 2.95
N LYS A 66 -34.68 -30.37 3.99
CA LYS A 66 -34.77 -29.61 5.26
C LYS A 66 -33.35 -29.29 5.76
N ILE A 67 -33.04 -28.01 5.85
CA ILE A 67 -31.83 -27.52 6.51
C ILE A 67 -32.07 -27.69 8.01
N THR A 68 -31.43 -28.68 8.62
CA THR A 68 -31.28 -28.73 10.08
C THR A 68 -30.32 -27.62 10.50
N PRO A 69 -30.67 -26.74 11.46
CA PRO A 69 -29.73 -25.74 11.93
C PRO A 69 -28.52 -26.41 12.58
N LEU A 70 -27.31 -25.96 12.23
CA LEU A 70 -26.11 -26.27 13.01
C LEU A 70 -26.34 -25.78 14.45
N PRO A 71 -25.92 -26.53 15.48
CA PRO A 71 -26.07 -26.08 16.86
C PRO A 71 -25.19 -24.85 17.09
N LEU A 72 -25.80 -23.78 17.60
CA LEU A 72 -25.11 -22.64 18.19
C LEU A 72 -24.08 -23.13 19.24
N PRO A 73 -22.93 -22.47 19.41
CA PRO A 73 -22.03 -22.80 20.49
C PRO A 73 -22.77 -22.57 21.81
N ILE A 74 -23.01 -23.66 22.54
CA ILE A 74 -23.60 -23.62 23.86
C ILE A 74 -22.57 -22.92 24.76
N CYS A 75 -22.85 -21.67 25.15
CA CYS A 75 -22.17 -21.05 26.27
C CYS A 75 -22.37 -21.95 27.49
N HIS A 76 -21.33 -22.68 27.89
CA HIS A 76 -21.33 -23.43 29.13
C HIS A 76 -21.51 -22.43 30.29
N CYS A 77 -22.71 -22.39 30.88
CA CYS A 77 -22.90 -21.77 32.18
C CYS A 77 -21.94 -22.42 33.18
N ASN A 78 -21.20 -21.58 33.90
CA ASN A 78 -20.27 -21.95 34.96
C ASN A 78 -20.96 -22.96 35.93
N PRO A 79 -20.34 -24.11 36.27
CA PRO A 79 -20.92 -25.14 37.15
C PRO A 79 -21.49 -24.60 38.46
N LEU A 80 -20.93 -23.49 38.97
CA LEU A 80 -21.39 -22.78 40.18
C LEU A 80 -22.84 -22.27 40.11
N VAL A 81 -23.31 -21.85 38.93
CA VAL A 81 -24.68 -21.32 38.79
C VAL A 81 -25.73 -22.43 38.94
N ARG A 82 -25.37 -23.65 38.52
CA ARG A 82 -26.27 -24.81 38.56
C ARG A 82 -26.45 -25.35 39.98
N GLU A 83 -25.43 -25.27 40.82
CA GLU A 83 -25.53 -25.68 42.24
C GLU A 83 -26.31 -24.67 43.09
N ILE A 84 -26.17 -23.37 42.82
CA ILE A 84 -26.90 -22.32 43.56
C ILE A 84 -28.42 -22.39 43.27
N LEU A 85 -28.83 -22.78 42.07
CA LEU A 85 -30.24 -22.90 41.69
C LEU A 85 -30.96 -24.11 42.32
N LEU A 86 -30.22 -25.11 42.80
CA LEU A 86 -30.80 -26.28 43.49
C LEU A 86 -31.19 -25.99 44.96
N LEU A 87 -30.75 -24.85 45.51
CA LEU A 87 -31.04 -24.43 46.89
C LEU A 87 -32.39 -23.68 47.03
N PHE A 88 -33.08 -23.39 45.92
CA PHE A 88 -34.36 -22.66 45.96
C PHE A 88 -35.57 -23.58 45.71
N PRO A 89 -36.71 -23.37 46.40
CA PRO A 89 -37.94 -24.13 46.17
C PRO A 89 -38.37 -24.10 44.69
N ARG A 90 -38.83 -25.25 44.16
CA ARG A 90 -39.15 -25.49 42.72
C ARG A 90 -40.00 -24.41 42.03
N ARG A 91 -40.75 -23.60 42.78
CA ARG A 91 -41.62 -22.53 42.27
C ARG A 91 -40.90 -21.19 41.99
N ILE A 92 -39.73 -20.96 42.60
CA ILE A 92 -38.91 -19.75 42.42
C ILE A 92 -37.88 -19.97 41.30
N GLY A 93 -37.37 -21.20 41.17
CA GLY A 93 -36.39 -21.55 40.14
C GLY A 93 -36.90 -21.40 38.70
N SER A 94 -38.17 -21.72 38.42
CA SER A 94 -38.74 -21.56 37.07
C SER A 94 -38.92 -20.09 36.67
N PHE A 95 -39.33 -19.24 37.62
CA PHE A 95 -39.50 -17.80 37.41
C PHE A 95 -38.15 -17.08 37.17
N LEU A 96 -37.13 -17.45 37.95
CA LEU A 96 -35.77 -16.95 37.77
C LEU A 96 -35.12 -17.45 36.48
N LEU A 97 -35.37 -18.69 36.06
CA LEU A 97 -34.86 -19.23 34.79
C LEU A 97 -35.52 -18.56 33.57
N GLU A 98 -36.82 -18.28 33.61
CA GLU A 98 -37.50 -17.54 32.53
C GLU A 98 -36.96 -16.11 32.41
N HIS A 99 -36.80 -15.40 33.54
CA HIS A 99 -36.23 -14.05 33.55
C HIS A 99 -34.76 -14.02 33.13
N PHE A 100 -33.93 -14.97 33.59
CA PHE A 100 -32.55 -15.11 33.12
C PHE A 100 -32.48 -15.40 31.63
N SER A 101 -33.37 -16.25 31.10
CA SER A 101 -33.40 -16.55 29.66
C SER A 101 -33.87 -15.34 28.83
N GLN A 102 -34.76 -14.50 29.35
CA GLN A 102 -35.14 -13.24 28.71
C GLN A 102 -34.02 -12.20 28.77
N ILE A 103 -33.28 -12.11 29.88
CA ILE A 103 -32.12 -11.23 30.00
C ILE A 103 -31.00 -11.69 29.07
N LEU A 104 -30.70 -12.99 29.00
CA LEU A 104 -29.71 -13.53 28.06
C LEU A 104 -30.11 -13.35 26.60
N ARG A 105 -31.40 -13.48 26.27
CA ARG A 105 -31.91 -13.16 24.92
C ARG A 105 -31.81 -11.68 24.62
N HIS A 106 -32.09 -10.79 25.57
CA HIS A 106 -31.87 -9.34 25.40
C HIS A 106 -30.39 -8.99 25.32
N CYS A 107 -29.50 -9.62 26.09
CA CYS A 107 -28.06 -9.42 25.99
C CYS A 107 -27.52 -9.96 24.65
N SER A 108 -28.02 -11.09 24.15
CA SER A 108 -27.68 -11.61 22.82
C SER A 108 -28.18 -10.68 21.72
N TRP A 109 -29.40 -10.13 21.85
CA TRP A 109 -29.93 -9.14 20.92
C TRP A 109 -29.17 -7.82 20.99
N ILE A 110 -28.77 -7.35 22.17
CA ILE A 110 -27.94 -6.17 22.33
C ILE A 110 -26.53 -6.42 21.78
N LEU A 111 -25.96 -7.62 21.94
CA LEU A 111 -24.69 -8.02 21.35
C LEU A 111 -24.78 -8.14 19.81
N GLU A 112 -25.88 -8.67 19.27
CA GLU A 112 -26.14 -8.70 17.82
C GLU A 112 -26.44 -7.30 17.24
N MET A 113 -27.12 -6.43 17.99
CA MET A 113 -27.37 -5.04 17.60
C MET A 113 -26.13 -4.15 17.70
N VAL A 114 -25.22 -4.42 18.65
CA VAL A 114 -23.90 -3.77 18.72
C VAL A 114 -22.95 -4.31 17.64
N ALA A 115 -23.23 -5.50 17.07
CA ALA A 115 -22.43 -6.12 16.03
C ALA A 115 -22.86 -5.81 14.58
N GLN A 116 -23.85 -4.93 14.37
CA GLN A 116 -24.22 -4.42 13.04
C GLN A 116 -23.77 -2.96 12.88
N GLU A 117 -22.47 -2.70 13.01
CA GLU A 117 -21.90 -1.61 12.23
C GLU A 117 -21.83 -2.10 10.79
N GLU A 118 -22.62 -1.52 9.88
CA GLU A 118 -22.47 -1.80 8.45
C GLU A 118 -21.01 -1.48 8.06
N GLU A 119 -20.28 -2.53 7.69
CA GLU A 119 -18.88 -2.43 7.27
C GLU A 119 -18.76 -1.44 6.10
N PHE A 120 -18.18 -0.26 6.37
CA PHE A 120 -18.07 0.80 5.38
C PHE A 120 -17.23 0.31 4.20
N THR A 121 -17.83 0.29 3.01
CA THR A 121 -17.13 -0.13 1.78
C THR A 121 -16.73 1.09 0.96
N VAL A 122 -15.45 1.15 0.58
CA VAL A 122 -14.91 2.22 -0.28
C VAL A 122 -15.40 2.07 -1.73
N ASP A 123 -15.97 3.14 -2.28
CA ASP A 123 -16.36 3.25 -3.69
C ASP A 123 -15.24 3.93 -4.50
N LEU A 124 -14.51 3.14 -5.28
CA LEU A 124 -13.39 3.62 -6.12
C LEU A 124 -13.84 4.56 -7.26
N ASN A 125 -15.14 4.64 -7.56
CA ASN A 125 -15.67 5.56 -8.57
C ASN A 125 -15.94 6.97 -8.02
N LYS A 126 -15.80 7.15 -6.69
CA LYS A 126 -15.99 8.42 -6.00
C LYS A 126 -14.66 8.94 -5.44
N PRO A 127 -14.56 10.25 -5.12
CA PRO A 127 -13.38 10.82 -4.48
C PRO A 127 -13.00 10.07 -3.19
N LEU A 128 -11.77 9.58 -3.10
CA LEU A 128 -11.36 8.64 -2.05
C LEU A 128 -10.99 9.26 -0.70
N VAL A 129 -10.42 10.47 -0.69
CA VAL A 129 -9.72 10.97 0.51
C VAL A 129 -10.64 11.06 1.73
N PHE A 130 -11.90 11.45 1.55
CA PHE A 130 -12.87 11.54 2.63
C PHE A 130 -13.65 10.24 2.89
N GLN A 131 -13.46 9.22 2.05
CA GLN A 131 -14.04 7.89 2.27
C GLN A 131 -13.20 7.07 3.23
N VAL A 132 -11.86 7.06 3.05
CA VAL A 132 -10.95 6.16 3.78
C VAL A 132 -10.94 6.36 5.30
N GLY A 133 -11.31 7.55 5.79
CA GLY A 133 -11.46 7.80 7.21
C GLY A 133 -12.57 6.96 7.86
N HIS A 134 -13.62 6.60 7.12
CA HIS A 134 -14.74 5.81 7.65
C HIS A 134 -14.41 4.32 7.85
N LEU A 135 -13.26 3.84 7.37
CA LEU A 135 -12.84 2.45 7.54
C LEU A 135 -12.45 2.09 8.98
N GLY A 136 -12.22 3.08 9.86
CA GLY A 136 -11.88 2.83 11.25
C GLY A 136 -10.67 1.89 11.40
N GLU A 137 -10.85 0.79 12.12
CA GLU A 137 -9.83 -0.24 12.37
C GLU A 137 -9.46 -1.07 11.14
N GLN A 138 -10.37 -1.21 10.17
CA GLN A 138 -10.16 -2.00 8.95
C GLN A 138 -9.22 -1.32 7.95
N TYR A 139 -8.95 -0.03 8.17
CA TYR A 139 -8.12 0.79 7.29
C TYR A 139 -6.74 0.19 7.05
N GLN A 140 -6.09 -0.34 8.09
CA GLN A 140 -4.72 -0.86 8.00
C GLN A 140 -4.64 -2.08 7.08
N GLU A 141 -5.57 -3.02 7.19
CA GLU A 141 -5.61 -4.16 6.29
C GLU A 141 -5.99 -3.71 4.87
N TRP A 142 -6.98 -2.83 4.75
CA TRP A 142 -7.47 -2.34 3.46
C TRP A 142 -6.41 -1.60 2.65
N VAL A 143 -5.66 -0.68 3.26
CA VAL A 143 -4.71 0.20 2.58
C VAL A 143 -3.49 -0.57 2.04
N HIS A 144 -3.15 -1.66 2.72
CA HIS A 144 -2.02 -2.52 2.42
C HIS A 144 -2.32 -3.67 1.46
N GLN A 145 -3.56 -3.76 0.96
CA GLN A 145 -3.94 -4.68 -0.13
C GLN A 145 -3.85 -3.96 -1.48
N PRO A 146 -2.77 -4.15 -2.27
CA PRO A 146 -2.51 -3.31 -3.43
C PRO A 146 -3.46 -3.59 -4.60
N ILE A 147 -3.88 -2.53 -5.28
CA ILE A 147 -4.61 -2.57 -6.55
C ILE A 147 -3.63 -2.21 -7.66
N VAL A 148 -3.22 -3.20 -8.44
CA VAL A 148 -2.24 -3.03 -9.52
C VAL A 148 -2.93 -2.45 -10.75
N SER A 149 -2.88 -1.12 -10.88
CA SER A 149 -3.46 -0.36 -11.98
C SER A 149 -2.56 0.82 -12.34
N LYS A 150 -2.41 1.12 -13.64
CA LYS A 150 -1.69 2.32 -14.10
C LYS A 150 -2.49 3.60 -13.83
N GLU A 151 -3.81 3.50 -13.85
CA GLU A 151 -4.69 4.63 -13.58
C GLU A 151 -5.09 4.58 -12.11
N GLY A 152 -4.77 5.64 -11.38
CA GLY A 152 -5.19 5.80 -10.00
C GLY A 152 -6.61 6.37 -9.89
N PRO A 153 -7.30 6.09 -8.77
CA PRO A 153 -8.60 6.68 -8.48
C PRO A 153 -8.51 8.19 -8.28
N ARG A 154 -9.67 8.84 -8.27
CA ARG A 154 -9.77 10.27 -7.96
C ARG A 154 -9.71 10.49 -6.45
N PHE A 155 -8.92 11.47 -6.00
CA PHE A 155 -8.77 11.77 -4.58
C PHE A 155 -9.80 12.79 -4.10
N PHE A 156 -9.99 13.87 -4.87
CA PHE A 156 -10.87 14.98 -4.51
C PHE A 156 -11.91 15.24 -5.60
N GLY A 157 -13.13 15.58 -5.21
CA GLY A 157 -14.14 16.07 -6.17
C GLY A 157 -13.69 17.37 -6.85
N ASN A 158 -13.06 18.26 -6.08
CA ASN A 158 -12.53 19.54 -6.56
C ASN A 158 -11.34 19.35 -7.51
N ASN A 159 -11.39 19.98 -8.70
CA ASN A 159 -10.35 19.87 -9.73
C ASN A 159 -9.00 20.45 -9.32
N VAL A 160 -8.98 21.53 -8.52
CA VAL A 160 -7.74 22.17 -8.05
C VAL A 160 -7.05 21.26 -7.03
N LEU A 161 -7.79 20.76 -6.04
CA LEU A 161 -7.23 19.81 -5.07
C LEU A 161 -6.75 18.53 -5.74
N GLU A 162 -7.51 18.00 -6.69
CA GLU A 162 -7.11 16.83 -7.48
C GLU A 162 -5.82 17.08 -8.26
N PHE A 163 -5.69 18.25 -8.90
CA PHE A 163 -4.48 18.66 -9.60
C PHE A 163 -3.26 18.71 -8.66
N LEU A 164 -3.40 19.27 -7.47
CA LEU A 164 -2.33 19.34 -6.47
C LEU A 164 -1.86 17.98 -5.96
N THR A 165 -2.67 16.92 -6.09
CA THR A 165 -2.25 15.55 -5.74
C THR A 165 -1.40 14.87 -6.80
N ARG A 166 -1.32 15.42 -8.03
CA ARG A 166 -0.71 14.74 -9.18
C ARG A 166 0.64 15.35 -9.50
N THR A 167 1.71 14.62 -9.18
CA THR A 167 3.10 15.07 -9.38
C THR A 167 3.82 14.14 -10.35
N LYS A 168 4.32 14.70 -11.45
CA LYS A 168 5.22 13.98 -12.37
C LYS A 168 6.59 13.79 -11.72
N TRP A 169 7.21 12.64 -11.89
CA TRP A 169 8.51 12.32 -11.29
C TRP A 169 9.59 13.38 -11.54
N TYR A 170 9.65 13.94 -12.75
CA TYR A 170 10.67 14.94 -13.12
C TYR A 170 10.46 16.31 -12.45
N ALA A 171 9.29 16.57 -11.84
CA ALA A 171 9.04 17.80 -11.11
C ALA A 171 9.98 17.93 -9.90
N VAL A 172 10.28 16.81 -9.23
CA VAL A 172 11.18 16.77 -8.07
C VAL A 172 12.58 17.30 -8.41
N PRO A 173 13.35 16.69 -9.35
CA PRO A 173 14.67 17.20 -9.69
C PRO A 173 14.63 18.59 -10.33
N LEU A 174 13.61 18.91 -11.14
CA LEU A 174 13.51 20.21 -11.81
C LEU A 174 13.35 21.37 -10.82
N ILE A 175 12.57 21.18 -9.75
CA ILE A 175 12.32 22.20 -8.73
C ILE A 175 13.47 22.25 -7.73
N TRP A 176 13.93 21.10 -7.24
CA TRP A 176 14.80 21.05 -6.07
C TRP A 176 16.29 21.11 -6.40
N LEU A 177 16.75 20.65 -7.57
CA LEU A 177 18.19 20.76 -7.92
C LEU A 177 18.68 22.21 -8.03
N PRO A 178 17.90 23.17 -8.60
CA PRO A 178 18.28 24.59 -8.53
C PRO A 178 18.41 25.12 -7.10
N VAL A 179 17.52 24.70 -6.19
CA VAL A 179 17.58 25.07 -4.77
C VAL A 179 18.82 24.48 -4.11
N VAL A 180 19.10 23.19 -4.34
CA VAL A 180 20.35 22.54 -3.88
C VAL A 180 21.56 23.33 -4.37
N PHE A 181 21.64 23.65 -5.66
CA PHE A 181 22.77 24.39 -6.23
C PHE A 181 22.95 25.77 -5.59
N TRP A 182 21.84 26.49 -5.39
CA TRP A 182 21.85 27.79 -4.72
C TRP A 182 22.35 27.70 -3.27
N LEU A 183 21.90 26.70 -2.52
CA LEU A 183 22.32 26.46 -1.14
C LEU A 183 23.81 26.14 -1.02
N LEU A 184 24.33 25.21 -1.85
CA LEU A 184 25.76 24.88 -1.86
C LEU A 184 26.61 26.09 -2.23
N THR A 185 26.17 26.87 -3.22
CA THR A 185 26.85 28.11 -3.63
C THR A 185 26.81 29.17 -2.54
N THR A 186 25.75 29.22 -1.73
CA THR A 186 25.64 30.14 -0.60
C THR A 186 26.71 29.86 0.44
N SER A 187 26.93 28.61 0.83
CA SER A 187 28.03 28.27 1.76
C SER A 187 29.41 28.61 1.20
N LEU A 188 29.65 28.43 -0.10
CA LEU A 188 30.90 28.88 -0.74
C LEU A 188 31.08 30.39 -0.65
N ARG A 189 30.03 31.16 -0.93
CA ARG A 189 30.04 32.64 -0.83
C ARG A 189 30.22 33.13 0.61
N MET A 190 29.86 32.31 1.59
CA MET A 190 30.06 32.58 3.02
C MET A 190 31.45 32.18 3.52
N GLY A 191 32.36 31.77 2.63
CA GLY A 191 33.79 31.60 2.93
C GLY A 191 34.26 30.15 3.09
N HIS A 192 33.39 29.16 2.93
CA HIS A 192 33.80 27.74 2.96
C HIS A 192 34.56 27.35 1.69
N ARG A 193 35.55 26.45 1.84
CA ARG A 193 36.25 25.88 0.68
C ARG A 193 35.35 24.86 -0.01
N LEU A 194 35.62 24.58 -1.29
CA LEU A 194 34.88 23.58 -2.05
C LEU A 194 34.92 22.19 -1.40
N SER A 195 36.06 21.80 -0.83
CA SER A 195 36.21 20.54 -0.10
C SER A 195 35.27 20.45 1.11
N ASP A 196 35.14 21.55 1.85
CA ASP A 196 34.34 21.61 3.06
C ASP A 196 32.85 21.53 2.71
N VAL A 197 32.42 22.26 1.68
CA VAL A 197 31.05 22.19 1.15
C VAL A 197 30.72 20.80 0.62
N ALA A 198 31.65 20.16 -0.10
CA ALA A 198 31.46 18.79 -0.58
C ALA A 198 31.28 17.78 0.57
N LEU A 199 32.09 17.91 1.63
CA LEU A 199 31.97 17.06 2.82
C LEU A 199 30.66 17.31 3.58
N MET A 200 30.27 18.58 3.76
CA MET A 200 29.00 18.96 4.39
C MET A 200 27.80 18.46 3.58
N ALA A 201 27.86 18.53 2.26
CA ALA A 201 26.82 17.99 1.39
C ALA A 201 26.74 16.47 1.49
N ALA A 202 27.89 15.76 1.49
CA ALA A 202 27.93 14.32 1.67
C ALA A 202 27.37 13.89 3.04
N LEU A 203 27.69 14.64 4.11
CA LEU A 203 27.09 14.44 5.42
C LEU A 203 25.56 14.65 5.38
N GLY A 204 25.09 15.70 4.70
CA GLY A 204 23.67 15.95 4.49
C GLY A 204 22.96 14.78 3.79
N ILE A 205 23.55 14.23 2.73
CA ILE A 205 23.03 13.04 2.04
C ILE A 205 22.97 11.84 3.00
N LEU A 206 24.03 11.61 3.78
CA LEU A 206 24.05 10.52 4.76
C LEU A 206 22.95 10.68 5.81
N ILE A 207 22.78 11.89 6.36
CA ILE A 207 21.68 12.22 7.29
C ILE A 207 20.33 11.95 6.63
N TRP A 208 20.16 12.33 5.36
CA TRP A 208 18.93 12.03 4.63
C TRP A 208 18.61 10.54 4.59
N THR A 209 19.59 9.66 4.34
CA THR A 209 19.31 8.21 4.31
C THR A 209 18.75 7.69 5.65
N LEU A 210 19.16 8.30 6.78
CA LEU A 210 18.60 7.98 8.09
C LEU A 210 17.19 8.56 8.25
N VAL A 211 16.98 9.81 7.83
CA VAL A 211 15.65 10.45 7.84
C VAL A 211 14.66 9.67 6.99
N GLU A 212 15.06 9.24 5.80
CA GLU A 212 14.31 8.33 4.92
C GLU A 212 13.84 7.09 5.69
N TYR A 213 14.77 6.38 6.33
CA TYR A 213 14.46 5.18 7.10
C TYR A 213 13.46 5.47 8.24
N VAL A 214 13.70 6.54 9.01
CA VAL A 214 12.86 6.92 10.15
C VAL A 214 11.45 7.33 9.70
N LEU A 215 11.34 8.17 8.67
CA LEU A 215 10.05 8.58 8.13
C LEU A 215 9.31 7.38 7.55
N HIS A 216 9.98 6.55 6.76
CA HIS A 216 9.34 5.40 6.14
C HIS A 216 8.83 4.41 7.19
N ARG A 217 9.63 4.10 8.21
CA ARG A 217 9.26 3.14 9.25
C ARG A 217 8.21 3.65 10.23
N PHE A 218 8.38 4.87 10.75
CA PHE A 218 7.60 5.34 11.90
C PHE A 218 6.48 6.30 11.53
N LEU A 219 6.57 6.99 10.40
CA LEU A 219 5.52 7.92 9.94
C LEU A 219 4.69 7.35 8.80
N PHE A 220 5.34 6.76 7.78
CA PHE A 220 4.66 6.25 6.59
C PHE A 220 4.05 4.86 6.80
N HIS A 221 4.47 4.14 7.84
CA HIS A 221 3.89 2.86 8.28
C HIS A 221 3.27 2.95 9.69
N ILE A 222 2.79 4.15 10.06
CA ILE A 222 2.11 4.35 11.35
C ILE A 222 0.74 3.66 11.35
N ASN A 223 0.44 2.94 12.43
CA ASN A 223 -0.88 2.34 12.61
C ASN A 223 -1.88 3.41 13.11
N THR A 224 -2.96 3.58 12.36
CA THR A 224 -4.04 4.55 12.57
C THR A 224 -5.39 3.87 12.53
N ASN A 225 -6.34 4.36 13.32
CA ASN A 225 -7.71 3.87 13.39
C ASN A 225 -8.78 4.98 13.43
N SER A 226 -8.40 6.26 13.50
CA SER A 226 -9.33 7.39 13.54
C SER A 226 -9.54 7.99 12.16
N TYR A 227 -10.70 8.62 11.94
CA TYR A 227 -11.07 9.21 10.65
C TYR A 227 -9.97 10.09 10.04
N TRP A 228 -9.50 11.07 10.82
CA TRP A 228 -8.48 12.02 10.35
C TRP A 228 -7.09 11.41 10.28
N ALA A 229 -6.74 10.48 11.17
CA ALA A 229 -5.45 9.79 11.11
C ALA A 229 -5.34 8.88 9.87
N ASN A 230 -6.39 8.10 9.58
CA ASN A 230 -6.47 7.28 8.37
C ASN A 230 -6.41 8.13 7.09
N THR A 231 -7.12 9.26 7.09
CA THR A 231 -7.11 10.21 5.97
C THR A 231 -5.71 10.80 5.74
N ALA A 232 -5.03 11.24 6.81
CA ALA A 232 -3.68 11.78 6.74
C ALA A 232 -2.66 10.72 6.29
N HIS A 233 -2.71 9.52 6.87
CA HIS A 233 -1.85 8.41 6.48
C HIS A 233 -2.03 8.03 5.01
N TYR A 234 -3.28 8.01 4.52
CA TYR A 234 -3.57 7.72 3.11
C TYR A 234 -2.91 8.73 2.18
N LEU A 235 -2.96 10.03 2.51
CA LEU A 235 -2.32 11.08 1.71
C LEU A 235 -0.79 11.05 1.80
N LEU A 236 -0.21 10.63 2.93
CA LEU A 236 1.24 10.58 3.13
C LEU A 236 1.90 9.40 2.43
N HIS A 237 1.33 8.19 2.58
CA HIS A 237 1.95 6.98 2.05
C HIS A 237 0.95 5.85 1.73
N GLY A 238 -0.17 5.78 2.45
CA GLY A 238 -1.16 4.72 2.24
C GLY A 238 -1.68 4.64 0.80
N CYS A 239 -1.84 5.77 0.11
CA CYS A 239 -2.26 5.75 -1.28
C CYS A 239 -1.25 5.09 -2.21
N HIS A 240 0.05 5.20 -1.91
CA HIS A 240 1.11 4.56 -2.66
C HIS A 240 1.09 3.04 -2.45
N HIS A 241 0.93 2.55 -1.22
CA HIS A 241 0.73 1.11 -0.97
C HIS A 241 -0.53 0.56 -1.65
N LYS A 242 -1.61 1.34 -1.63
CA LYS A 242 -2.88 0.93 -2.23
C LYS A 242 -2.83 0.94 -3.76
N HIS A 243 -2.13 1.91 -4.36
CA HIS A 243 -2.03 2.10 -5.81
C HIS A 243 -0.57 2.24 -6.26
N PRO A 244 0.25 1.19 -6.16
CA PRO A 244 1.70 1.29 -6.33
C PRO A 244 2.15 1.60 -7.76
N MET A 245 1.24 1.55 -8.74
CA MET A 245 1.53 1.82 -10.15
C MET A 245 0.90 3.15 -10.65
N ASP A 246 0.31 3.97 -9.77
CA ASP A 246 -0.08 5.35 -10.09
C ASP A 246 1.17 6.24 -10.15
N GLY A 247 1.69 6.44 -11.36
CA GLY A 247 2.90 7.24 -11.60
C GLY A 247 2.74 8.75 -11.32
N LEU A 248 1.56 9.24 -10.95
CA LEU A 248 1.34 10.63 -10.54
C LEU A 248 1.29 10.80 -9.02
N ARG A 249 1.23 9.71 -8.25
CA ARG A 249 1.03 9.72 -6.80
C ARG A 249 2.02 8.83 -6.06
N LEU A 250 3.26 8.86 -6.54
CA LEU A 250 4.38 8.16 -5.93
C LEU A 250 5.36 9.13 -5.29
N VAL A 251 5.84 10.11 -6.06
CA VAL A 251 6.78 11.11 -5.56
C VAL A 251 6.08 12.12 -4.65
N PHE A 252 6.80 12.67 -3.69
CA PHE A 252 6.21 13.58 -2.73
C PHE A 252 5.87 14.93 -3.38
N PRO A 253 4.67 15.51 -3.18
CA PRO A 253 4.27 16.75 -3.83
C PRO A 253 5.19 17.93 -3.45
N PRO A 254 5.73 18.71 -4.42
CA PRO A 254 6.68 19.79 -4.13
C PRO A 254 6.14 20.86 -3.18
N ALA A 255 4.85 21.19 -3.24
CA ALA A 255 4.25 22.12 -2.30
C ALA A 255 4.33 21.62 -0.84
N ALA A 256 4.12 20.32 -0.62
CA ALA A 256 4.26 19.70 0.69
C ALA A 256 5.75 19.64 1.12
N THR A 257 6.66 19.28 0.21
CA THR A 257 8.11 19.32 0.47
C THR A 257 8.56 20.72 0.90
N ALA A 258 8.10 21.77 0.23
CA ALA A 258 8.45 23.16 0.56
C ALA A 258 8.07 23.55 2.00
N ILE A 259 6.90 23.09 2.46
CA ILE A 259 6.44 23.29 3.84
C ILE A 259 7.36 22.53 4.80
N LEU A 260 7.68 21.28 4.50
CA LEU A 260 8.58 20.46 5.34
C LEU A 260 10.01 20.98 5.36
N CYS A 261 10.48 21.67 4.33
CA CYS A 261 11.81 22.28 4.33
C CYS A 261 12.00 23.27 5.50
N ILE A 262 10.93 23.94 5.98
CA ILE A 262 11.01 24.93 7.06
C ILE A 262 11.46 24.29 8.39
N PRO A 263 10.77 23.29 8.97
CA PRO A 263 11.22 22.66 10.21
C PRO A 263 12.57 21.95 10.06
N PHE A 264 12.84 21.30 8.91
CA PHE A 264 14.14 20.66 8.68
C PHE A 264 15.29 21.67 8.59
N TRP A 265 15.09 22.82 7.95
CA TRP A 265 16.08 23.90 7.91
C TRP A 265 16.43 24.39 9.31
N ASN A 266 15.41 24.69 10.11
CA ASN A 266 15.60 25.15 11.48
C ASN A 266 16.31 24.09 12.34
N LEU A 267 15.93 22.82 12.18
CA LEU A 267 16.58 21.71 12.89
C LEU A 267 18.07 21.62 12.55
N VAL A 268 18.45 21.70 11.27
CA VAL A 268 19.87 21.73 10.87
C VAL A 268 20.57 22.96 11.43
N GLY A 269 19.91 24.12 11.44
CA GLY A 269 20.41 25.37 12.01
C GLY A 269 20.70 25.32 13.51
N LEU A 270 20.02 24.44 14.27
CA LEU A 270 20.33 24.26 15.71
C LEU A 270 21.70 23.61 15.96
N PHE A 271 22.20 22.83 15.00
CA PHE A 271 23.45 22.07 15.14
C PHE A 271 24.60 22.61 14.28
N THR A 272 24.36 23.66 13.49
CA THR A 272 25.32 24.18 12.52
C THR A 272 25.44 25.69 12.60
N THR A 273 26.54 26.25 12.12
CA THR A 273 26.66 27.70 11.95
C THR A 273 25.83 28.18 10.75
N ALA A 274 25.45 29.45 10.73
CA ALA A 274 24.73 30.04 9.59
C ALA A 274 25.44 29.86 8.24
N SER A 275 26.77 29.77 8.23
CA SER A 275 27.57 29.51 7.03
C SER A 275 27.57 28.05 6.58
N THR A 276 27.33 27.12 7.50
CA THR A 276 27.36 25.66 7.30
C THR A 276 25.97 25.09 7.01
N THR A 277 24.92 25.68 7.58
CA THR A 277 23.52 25.24 7.40
C THR A 277 23.14 25.05 5.93
N PRO A 278 23.45 25.97 4.99
CA PRO A 278 23.06 25.81 3.59
C PRO A 278 23.68 24.56 2.95
N ALA A 279 24.96 24.26 3.20
CA ALA A 279 25.62 23.10 2.62
C ALA A 279 25.07 21.76 3.17
N VAL A 280 24.87 21.66 4.49
CA VAL A 280 24.34 20.44 5.12
C VAL A 280 22.88 20.22 4.71
N PHE A 281 22.05 21.26 4.76
CA PHE A 281 20.66 21.17 4.32
C PHE A 281 20.56 20.91 2.82
N GLY A 282 21.39 21.56 2.00
CA GLY A 282 21.47 21.32 0.55
C GLY A 282 21.87 19.88 0.22
N GLY A 283 22.79 19.28 0.98
CA GLY A 283 23.10 17.85 0.91
C GLY A 283 21.92 16.96 1.27
N GLY A 284 21.20 17.29 2.35
CA GLY A 284 19.98 16.56 2.74
C GLY A 284 18.88 16.63 1.68
N LEU A 285 18.65 17.81 1.11
CA LEU A 285 17.69 18.02 0.03
C LEU A 285 18.10 17.28 -1.26
N LEU A 286 19.40 17.20 -1.56
CA LEU A 286 19.91 16.38 -2.66
C LEU A 286 19.66 14.88 -2.39
N GLY A 287 19.88 14.42 -1.16
CA GLY A 287 19.52 13.08 -0.72
C GLY A 287 18.04 12.78 -0.96
N TYR A 288 17.15 13.71 -0.62
CA TYR A 288 15.71 13.62 -0.90
C TYR A 288 15.40 13.48 -2.39
N VAL A 289 16.01 14.30 -3.25
CA VAL A 289 15.82 14.19 -4.70
C VAL A 289 16.26 12.82 -5.22
N MET A 290 17.42 12.33 -4.74
CA MET A 290 17.92 10.99 -5.07
C MET A 290 16.96 9.89 -4.62
N TYR A 291 16.40 10.02 -3.42
CA TYR A 291 15.39 9.12 -2.87
C TYR A 291 14.14 9.05 -3.74
N ASP A 292 13.48 10.18 -4.02
CA ASP A 292 12.20 10.19 -4.75
C ASP A 292 12.39 9.67 -6.18
N CYS A 293 13.50 10.03 -6.84
CA CYS A 293 13.82 9.53 -8.17
C CYS A 293 14.11 8.02 -8.15
N THR A 294 14.85 7.54 -7.14
CA THR A 294 15.11 6.10 -6.97
C THR A 294 13.81 5.35 -6.75
N HIS A 295 12.99 5.80 -5.80
CA HIS A 295 11.69 5.23 -5.48
C HIS A 295 10.82 5.08 -6.74
N TYR A 296 10.69 6.17 -7.50
CA TYR A 296 9.93 6.15 -8.75
C TYR A 296 10.49 5.15 -9.76
N TYR A 297 11.82 5.11 -9.92
CA TYR A 297 12.50 4.20 -10.82
C TYR A 297 12.35 2.73 -10.41
N LEU A 298 12.31 2.41 -9.11
CA LEU A 298 12.09 1.04 -8.63
C LEU A 298 10.70 0.52 -9.04
N HIS A 299 9.67 1.36 -9.04
CA HIS A 299 8.33 0.99 -9.52
C HIS A 299 8.25 0.92 -11.05
N HIS A 300 8.69 1.96 -11.73
CA HIS A 300 8.38 2.18 -13.15
C HIS A 300 9.51 1.81 -14.12
N GLY A 301 10.75 1.69 -13.64
CA GLY A 301 11.92 1.32 -14.42
C GLY A 301 12.13 -0.19 -14.56
N GLN A 302 13.03 -0.58 -15.45
CA GLN A 302 13.45 -1.97 -15.64
C GLN A 302 14.98 -2.09 -15.49
N PRO A 303 15.49 -2.04 -14.24
CA PRO A 303 16.93 -2.15 -14.01
C PRO A 303 17.46 -3.51 -14.47
N SER A 304 18.45 -3.50 -15.36
CA SER A 304 19.10 -4.69 -15.89
C SER A 304 20.31 -5.17 -15.06
N HIS A 305 20.89 -4.27 -14.24
CA HIS A 305 22.10 -4.53 -13.48
C HIS A 305 21.94 -4.22 -11.99
N ASP A 306 22.77 -4.86 -11.19
CA ASP A 306 22.93 -4.53 -9.78
C ASP A 306 23.74 -3.22 -9.62
N PRO A 307 23.45 -2.42 -8.58
CA PRO A 307 22.58 -2.71 -7.43
C PRO A 307 21.07 -2.42 -7.63
N ALA A 308 20.69 -1.71 -8.70
CA ALA A 308 19.31 -1.25 -8.87
C ALA A 308 18.30 -2.40 -9.01
N LYS A 309 18.69 -3.51 -9.63
CA LYS A 309 17.85 -4.72 -9.74
C LYS A 309 17.56 -5.33 -8.36
N HIS A 310 18.58 -5.43 -7.51
CA HIS A 310 18.41 -5.88 -6.13
C HIS A 310 17.47 -4.95 -5.35
N LEU A 311 17.69 -3.63 -5.41
CA LEU A 311 16.83 -2.65 -4.73
C LEU A 311 15.37 -2.74 -5.18
N LYS A 312 15.12 -2.93 -6.49
CA LYS A 312 13.77 -3.14 -7.01
C LYS A 312 13.13 -4.38 -6.40
N LYS A 313 13.81 -5.53 -6.40
CA LYS A 313 13.28 -6.76 -5.80
C LYS A 313 13.00 -6.57 -4.30
N TYR A 314 13.95 -5.97 -3.59
CA TYR A 314 13.86 -5.67 -2.16
C TYR A 314 12.64 -4.79 -1.85
N HIS A 315 12.41 -3.73 -2.62
CA HIS A 315 11.33 -2.78 -2.37
C HIS A 315 9.96 -3.31 -2.82
N LEU A 316 9.89 -4.06 -3.93
CA LEU A 316 8.64 -4.72 -4.31
C LEU A 316 8.24 -5.81 -3.29
N ASN A 317 9.20 -6.49 -2.64
CA ASN A 317 8.88 -7.38 -1.53
C ASN A 317 8.24 -6.63 -0.36
N HIS A 318 8.69 -5.41 -0.08
CA HIS A 318 8.06 -4.54 0.92
C HIS A 318 6.59 -4.27 0.55
N HIS A 319 6.29 -3.88 -0.69
CA HIS A 319 4.90 -3.62 -1.09
C HIS A 319 3.98 -4.84 -1.08
N PHE A 320 4.44 -5.97 -1.63
CA PHE A 320 3.57 -7.09 -1.98
C PHE A 320 3.65 -8.30 -1.04
N ARG A 321 4.59 -8.31 -0.09
CA ARG A 321 4.81 -9.50 0.74
C ARG A 321 5.00 -9.19 2.23
N ILE A 322 5.92 -8.30 2.59
CA ILE A 322 6.33 -8.07 3.98
C ILE A 322 6.50 -6.56 4.20
N GLN A 323 5.42 -5.88 4.58
CA GLN A 323 5.37 -4.42 4.70
C GLN A 323 5.99 -3.90 6.00
N ASP A 324 6.13 -4.76 7.02
CA ASP A 324 6.80 -4.42 8.30
C ASP A 324 8.33 -4.56 8.25
N LYS A 325 8.90 -4.76 7.05
CA LYS A 325 10.33 -4.88 6.77
C LYS A 325 10.67 -4.12 5.49
N GLY A 326 11.95 -3.78 5.34
CA GLY A 326 12.45 -3.20 4.10
C GLY A 326 12.12 -1.73 3.90
N PHE A 327 12.45 -0.90 4.90
CA PHE A 327 12.10 0.53 4.92
C PHE A 327 13.10 1.41 4.15
N GLY A 328 14.31 0.95 3.88
CA GLY A 328 15.31 1.71 3.11
C GLY A 328 15.08 1.59 1.60
N ILE A 329 14.72 2.68 0.93
CA ILE A 329 14.48 2.74 -0.52
C ILE A 329 15.78 2.95 -1.29
N THR A 330 16.63 3.88 -0.83
CA THR A 330 17.91 4.19 -1.49
C THR A 330 18.98 3.14 -1.21
N SER A 331 18.93 2.50 -0.03
CA SER A 331 19.81 1.41 0.36
C SER A 331 19.21 0.61 1.52
N SER A 332 19.63 -0.65 1.67
CA SER A 332 19.25 -1.49 2.81
C SER A 332 20.09 -1.26 4.07
N LEU A 333 20.91 -0.20 4.11
CA LEU A 333 21.90 0.04 5.18
C LEU A 333 21.23 0.09 6.56
N TRP A 334 20.19 0.91 6.70
CA TRP A 334 19.53 1.11 7.99
C TRP A 334 18.66 -0.09 8.39
N ASP A 335 18.14 -0.86 7.43
CA ASP A 335 17.49 -2.14 7.74
C ASP A 335 18.44 -3.19 8.29
N ILE A 336 19.71 -3.18 7.87
CA ILE A 336 20.74 -4.04 8.45
C ILE A 336 21.05 -3.56 9.86
N VAL A 337 21.27 -2.26 10.05
CA VAL A 337 21.61 -1.65 11.35
C VAL A 337 20.49 -1.89 12.38
N PHE A 338 19.23 -1.76 11.99
CA PHE A 338 18.08 -1.83 12.90
C PHE A 338 17.28 -3.16 12.83
N GLY A 339 17.78 -4.17 12.12
CA GLY A 339 17.18 -5.51 12.09
C GLY A 339 15.82 -5.59 11.38
N THR A 340 15.61 -4.78 10.34
CA THR A 340 14.37 -4.75 9.53
C THR A 340 14.58 -5.25 8.11
N LEU A 341 15.69 -5.94 7.83
CA LEU A 341 15.93 -6.54 6.51
C LEU A 341 14.91 -7.65 6.22
N PRO A 342 14.27 -7.67 5.03
CA PRO A 342 13.40 -8.77 4.64
C PRO A 342 14.18 -10.10 4.56
N PRO A 343 13.61 -11.23 5.05
CA PRO A 343 14.26 -12.53 4.95
C PRO A 343 14.46 -12.93 3.49
N GLN A 344 15.67 -13.40 3.19
CA GLN A 344 15.97 -13.98 1.88
C GLN A 344 15.12 -15.25 1.70
N ILE A 345 14.51 -15.41 0.53
CA ILE A 345 13.88 -16.68 0.18
C ILE A 345 15.01 -17.69 0.03
N SER A 346 15.15 -18.62 0.99
CA SER A 346 15.93 -19.82 0.72
C SER A 346 15.19 -20.57 -0.38
N ALA A 347 15.78 -20.61 -1.58
CA ALA A 347 15.37 -21.60 -2.55
C ALA A 347 15.52 -22.95 -1.86
N LYS A 348 14.40 -23.63 -1.59
CA LYS A 348 14.47 -25.04 -1.18
C LYS A 348 15.25 -25.73 -2.29
N LYS A 349 16.43 -26.25 -1.98
CA LYS A 349 17.11 -27.20 -2.86
C LYS A 349 16.12 -28.35 -3.06
N ALA A 350 15.57 -28.43 -4.27
CA ALA A 350 14.76 -29.55 -4.72
C ALA A 350 15.61 -30.83 -4.74
#